data_AF-A0AB36JPQ1-F1
#
_entry.id   AF-A0AB36JPQ1-F1
#
_cell.length_a   1.000
_cell.length_b   1.000
_cell.length_c   1.000
_cell.angle_alpha   90.00
_cell.angle_beta   90.00
_cell.angle_gamma   90.00
#
_symmetry.space_group_name_H-M   'P 1'
#
loop_
_entity.id
_entity.type
_entity.pdbx_description
1 polymer ?
#
loop_
_entity_poly.entity_id
_entity_poly.type
_entity_poly.pdbx_seq_one_letter_code
_entity_poly.pdbx_strand_id
1 'polypeptide(L)'
;MNQQGEAVELPVKELIAPEEESMDVGIVKLQAPITENKELSHIKIQKIASLETVNKTKGSDFIRAVDYPGDKEHGTLWDSHGKIKDIAGNFITYTALITSGSSGSPPL
;
A
#
# COMPACT_ATOMS: atom_id res chain seq x y z
N MET A 1 1.76 -4.82 -13.94
CA MET A 1 1.67 -5.16 -15.37
C MET A 1 2.43 -4.12 -16.16
N ASN A 2 2.97 -4.47 -17.33
CA ASN A 2 3.46 -3.46 -18.28
C ASN A 2 2.27 -2.68 -18.90
N GLN A 3 2.55 -1.73 -19.80
CA GLN A 3 1.49 -0.96 -20.47
C GLN A 3 0.60 -1.81 -21.39
N GLN A 4 1.01 -3.04 -21.71
CA GLN A 4 0.30 -4.00 -22.54
C GLN A 4 -0.58 -4.95 -21.70
N GLY A 5 -0.59 -4.82 -20.37
CA GLY A 5 -1.36 -5.68 -19.48
C GLY A 5 -0.67 -7.00 -19.14
N GLU A 6 0.60 -7.18 -19.52
CA GLU A 6 1.35 -8.41 -19.27
C GLU A 6 2.01 -8.39 -17.89
N ALA A 7 2.15 -9.57 -17.30
CA ALA A 7 2.89 -9.74 -16.05
C ALA A 7 4.38 -9.51 -16.29
N VAL A 8 5.02 -8.74 -15.41
CA VAL A 8 6.46 -8.48 -15.42
C VAL A 8 7.02 -9.04 -14.14
N GLU A 9 7.98 -9.96 -14.25
CA GLU A 9 8.65 -10.52 -13.08
C GLU A 9 9.61 -9.50 -12.45
N LEU A 10 9.58 -9.43 -11.12
CA LEU A 10 10.46 -8.56 -10.34
C LEU A 10 11.25 -9.42 -9.35
N PRO A 11 12.52 -9.77 -9.67
CA PRO A 11 13.35 -10.58 -8.81
C PRO A 11 13.56 -9.92 -7.43
N VAL A 12 13.30 -10.68 -6.38
CA VAL A 12 13.46 -10.24 -4.99
C VAL A 12 14.87 -10.57 -4.50
N LYS A 13 15.52 -9.61 -3.86
CA LYS A 13 16.83 -9.77 -3.23
C LYS A 13 16.72 -10.23 -1.78
N GLU A 14 15.85 -9.59 -1.02
CA GLU A 14 15.66 -9.88 0.41
C GLU A 14 14.25 -9.48 0.86
N LEU A 15 13.79 -10.16 1.91
CA LEU A 15 12.58 -9.82 2.67
C LEU A 15 13.03 -9.36 4.06
N ILE A 16 12.58 -8.17 4.46
CA ILE A 16 12.90 -7.59 5.77
C ILE A 16 11.63 -7.62 6.60
N ALA A 17 11.67 -8.41 7.68
CA ALA A 17 10.62 -8.49 8.67
C ALA A 17 10.65 -7.27 9.62
N PRO A 18 9.52 -6.92 10.26
CA PRO A 18 9.49 -5.86 11.24
C PRO A 18 10.24 -6.28 12.52
N GLU A 19 10.73 -5.31 13.27
CA GLU A 19 11.43 -5.57 14.55
C GLU A 19 10.46 -6.07 15.63
N GLU A 20 9.22 -5.59 15.61
CA GLU A 20 8.17 -5.99 16.54
C GLU A 20 7.13 -6.89 15.84
N GLU A 21 6.85 -8.06 16.42
CA GLU A 21 5.83 -9.00 15.89
C GLU A 21 4.41 -8.41 15.87
N SER A 22 4.16 -7.36 16.65
CA SER A 22 2.87 -6.67 16.67
C SER A 22 2.60 -5.83 15.42
N MET A 23 3.65 -5.53 14.64
CA MET A 23 3.55 -4.71 13.44
C MET A 23 3.32 -5.60 12.21
N ASP A 24 2.18 -5.45 11.56
CA ASP A 24 1.89 -6.12 10.29
C ASP A 24 2.47 -5.32 9.11
N VAL A 25 3.81 -5.24 9.03
CA VAL A 25 4.53 -4.57 7.95
C VAL A 25 5.79 -5.33 7.58
N GLY A 26 6.06 -5.48 6.29
CA GLY A 26 7.31 -6.06 5.78
C GLY A 26 7.83 -5.27 4.59
N ILE A 27 9.15 -5.26 4.39
CA ILE A 27 9.77 -4.62 3.23
C ILE A 27 10.29 -5.69 2.28
N VAL A 28 9.81 -5.64 1.03
CA VAL A 28 10.34 -6.44 -0.08
C VAL A 28 11.35 -5.61 -0.84
N LYS A 29 12.61 -6.04 -0.87
CA LYS A 29 13.65 -5.36 -1.64
C LYS A 29 13.90 -6.08 -2.94
N LEU A 30 13.76 -5.37 -4.04
CA LEU A 30 14.03 -5.86 -5.38
C LEU A 30 15.54 -5.95 -5.66
N GLN A 31 15.93 -6.85 -6.57
CA GLN A 31 17.31 -7.01 -7.02
C GLN A 31 17.86 -5.74 -7.68
N ALA A 32 17.02 -5.02 -8.42
CA ALA A 32 17.30 -3.71 -8.98
C ALA A 32 16.13 -2.76 -8.66
N PRO A 33 16.37 -1.43 -8.53
CA PRO A 33 15.30 -0.46 -8.35
C PRO A 33 14.24 -0.58 -9.45
N ILE A 34 12.95 -0.51 -9.08
CA ILE A 34 11.84 -0.60 -10.05
C ILE A 34 11.93 0.47 -11.15
N THR A 35 12.57 1.61 -10.85
CA THR A 35 12.81 2.71 -11.79
C THR A 35 13.76 2.36 -12.93
N GLU A 36 14.58 1.32 -12.80
CA GLU A 36 15.47 0.84 -13.87
C GLU A 36 14.74 -0.08 -14.86
N ASN A 37 13.56 -0.59 -14.50
CA ASN A 37 12.76 -1.43 -15.38
C ASN A 37 11.98 -0.57 -16.39
N LYS A 38 12.39 -0.62 -17.67
CA LYS A 38 11.80 0.17 -18.76
C LYS A 38 10.33 -0.17 -19.03
N GLU A 39 9.92 -1.42 -18.82
CA GLU A 39 8.53 -1.89 -19.01
C GLU A 39 7.59 -1.31 -17.94
N LEU A 40 8.15 -0.97 -16.78
CA LEU A 40 7.43 -0.39 -15.64
C LEU A 40 7.70 1.11 -15.45
N SER A 41 8.27 1.78 -16.46
CA SER A 41 8.57 3.23 -16.41
C SER A 41 7.35 4.14 -16.18
N HIS A 42 6.15 3.61 -16.39
CA HIS A 42 4.88 4.29 -16.12
C HIS A 42 4.48 4.27 -14.63
N ILE A 43 5.09 3.40 -13.82
CA ILE A 43 4.83 3.30 -12.38
C ILE A 43 5.53 4.46 -11.67
N LYS A 44 4.77 5.16 -10.82
CA LYS A 44 5.30 6.21 -9.96
C LYS A 44 5.38 5.72 -8.53
N ILE A 45 6.55 5.87 -7.92
CA ILE A 45 6.74 5.58 -6.50
C ILE A 45 5.90 6.58 -5.69
N GLN A 46 5.06 6.05 -4.81
CA GLN A 46 4.26 6.87 -3.90
C GLN A 46 5.15 7.49 -2.83
N LYS A 47 4.90 8.76 -2.50
CA LYS A 47 5.61 9.45 -1.43
C LYS A 47 4.98 9.06 -0.10
N ILE A 48 5.80 8.67 0.86
CA ILE A 48 5.37 8.48 2.25
C ILE A 48 5.08 9.86 2.86
N ALA A 49 4.01 9.97 3.65
CA ALA A 49 3.65 11.19 4.34
C ALA A 49 4.79 11.64 5.28
N SER A 50 5.01 12.96 5.36
CA SER A 50 6.00 13.50 6.30
C SER A 50 5.53 13.31 7.74
N LEU A 51 6.47 13.31 8.70
CA LEU A 51 6.14 13.27 10.12
C LEU A 51 5.24 14.45 10.53
N GLU A 52 5.43 15.61 9.92
CA GLU A 52 4.54 16.77 10.13
C GLU A 52 3.10 16.48 9.69
N THR A 53 2.91 15.84 8.53
CA THR A 53 1.58 15.42 8.06
C THR A 53 0.98 14.39 9.01
N VAL A 54 1.75 13.36 9.37
CA VAL A 54 1.29 12.31 10.29
C VAL A 54 0.85 12.89 11.64
N ASN A 55 1.60 13.85 12.19
CA ASN A 55 1.26 14.49 13.47
C ASN A 55 0.02 15.39 13.40
N LYS A 56 -0.40 15.81 12.20
CA LYS A 56 -1.62 16.61 12.00
C LYS A 56 -2.85 15.75 11.70
N THR A 57 -2.65 14.49 11.33
CA THR A 57 -3.71 13.51 11.07
C THR A 57 -4.51 13.28 12.35
N LYS A 58 -5.84 13.25 12.23
CA LYS A 58 -6.76 13.11 13.35
C LYS A 58 -7.97 12.24 13.00
N GLY A 59 -8.69 11.84 14.04
CA GLY A 59 -9.99 11.18 13.87
C GLY A 59 -10.93 12.00 12.99
N SER A 60 -11.72 11.30 12.19
CA SER A 60 -12.64 11.83 11.16
C SER A 60 -12.00 12.41 9.90
N ASP A 61 -10.67 12.46 9.80
CA ASP A 61 -10.02 12.81 8.53
C ASP A 61 -10.41 11.80 7.44
N PHE A 62 -10.54 12.29 6.21
CA PHE A 62 -10.84 11.47 5.06
C PHE A 62 -9.65 10.56 4.73
N ILE A 63 -9.94 9.34 4.31
CA ILE A 63 -8.92 8.35 3.90
C ILE A 63 -9.40 7.56 2.68
N ARG A 64 -8.45 7.12 1.87
CA ARG A 64 -8.68 6.18 0.77
C ARG A 64 -7.82 4.94 0.96
N ALA A 65 -8.40 3.77 0.72
CA ALA A 65 -7.69 2.51 0.56
C ALA A 65 -7.78 2.13 -0.92
N VAL A 66 -6.63 2.15 -1.61
CA VAL A 66 -6.56 1.82 -3.04
C VAL A 66 -5.86 0.48 -3.20
N ASP A 67 -6.58 -0.53 -3.65
CA ASP A 67 -6.19 -1.94 -3.47
C ASP A 67 -6.73 -2.91 -4.52
N TYR A 68 -6.35 -4.20 -4.37
CA TYR A 68 -6.81 -5.32 -5.19
C TYR A 68 -7.65 -6.29 -4.34
N PRO A 69 -8.89 -5.92 -3.99
CA PRO A 69 -9.72 -6.68 -3.06
C PRO A 69 -10.15 -8.02 -3.68
N GLY A 70 -10.11 -9.08 -2.88
CA GLY A 70 -10.32 -10.47 -3.33
C GLY A 70 -11.79 -10.87 -3.52
N ASP A 71 -12.73 -10.00 -3.14
CA ASP A 71 -14.15 -10.15 -3.50
C ASP A 71 -14.49 -9.58 -4.89
N LYS A 72 -13.48 -9.06 -5.60
CA LYS A 72 -13.61 -8.49 -6.95
C LYS A 72 -12.90 -9.34 -7.99
N GLU A 73 -13.09 -9.02 -9.26
CA GLU A 73 -12.40 -9.71 -10.35
C GLU A 73 -10.89 -9.63 -10.17
N HIS A 74 -10.21 -10.75 -10.46
CA HIS A 74 -8.77 -10.86 -10.27
C HIS A 74 -8.03 -9.77 -11.05
N GLY A 75 -7.10 -9.09 -10.37
CA GLY A 75 -6.30 -8.01 -10.97
C GLY A 75 -7.03 -6.68 -11.12
N THR A 76 -8.25 -6.52 -10.58
CA THR A 76 -8.95 -5.23 -10.60
C THR A 76 -8.57 -4.34 -9.43
N LEU A 77 -8.31 -3.06 -9.72
CA LEU A 77 -7.99 -2.05 -8.73
C LEU A 77 -9.27 -1.34 -8.27
N TRP A 78 -9.41 -1.14 -6.96
CA TRP A 78 -10.54 -0.45 -6.34
C TRP A 78 -10.07 0.72 -5.49
N ASP A 79 -10.87 1.79 -5.44
CA ASP A 79 -10.64 2.97 -4.60
C ASP A 79 -11.77 3.07 -3.56
N SER A 80 -11.48 2.60 -2.35
CA SER A 80 -12.42 2.52 -1.23
C SER A 80 -12.27 3.73 -0.32
N HIS A 81 -13.37 4.46 -0.10
CA HIS A 81 -13.35 5.73 0.65
C HIS A 81 -13.89 5.56 2.07
N GLY A 82 -13.33 6.31 3.01
CA GLY A 82 -13.79 6.30 4.39
C GLY A 82 -13.25 7.46 5.21
N LYS A 83 -13.28 7.28 6.53
CA LYS A 83 -12.70 8.21 7.50
C LYS A 83 -11.88 7.47 8.53
N ILE A 84 -10.89 8.14 9.09
CA ILE A 84 -10.16 7.65 10.27
C ILE A 84 -11.13 7.59 11.45
N LYS A 85 -11.16 6.45 12.13
CA LYS A 85 -11.97 6.22 13.33
C LYS A 85 -11.16 6.47 14.59
N ASP A 86 -9.95 5.91 14.65
CA ASP A 86 -9.06 6.02 15.81
C ASP A 86 -7.59 5.95 15.41
N ILE A 87 -6.72 6.55 16.22
CA ILE A 87 -5.26 6.56 16.07
C ILE A 87 -4.65 6.21 17.44
N ALA A 88 -3.95 5.08 17.51
CA ALA A 88 -3.34 4.58 18.74
C ALA A 88 -1.87 4.19 18.46
N GLY A 89 -0.94 5.10 18.77
CA GLY A 89 0.48 4.90 18.46
C GLY A 89 0.71 4.68 16.97
N ASN A 90 1.20 3.50 16.59
CA ASN A 90 1.46 3.12 15.20
C ASN A 90 0.23 2.51 14.48
N PHE A 91 -0.93 2.44 15.14
CA PHE A 91 -2.13 1.82 14.59
C PHE A 91 -3.17 2.89 14.21
N ILE A 92 -3.74 2.73 13.01
CA ILE A 92 -4.92 3.49 12.57
C ILE A 92 -6.06 2.53 12.28
N THR A 93 -7.27 2.92 12.64
CA THR A 93 -8.49 2.22 12.21
C THR A 93 -9.36 3.19 11.41
N TYR A 94 -10.08 2.68 10.41
CA TYR A 94 -10.87 3.51 9.51
C TYR A 94 -12.16 2.81 9.06
N THR A 95 -13.03 3.56 8.39
CA THR A 95 -14.36 3.09 7.95
C THR A 95 -14.44 2.64 6.49
N ALA A 96 -13.37 2.83 5.70
CA ALA A 96 -13.32 2.32 4.33
C ALA A 96 -13.49 0.80 4.34
N LEU A 97 -14.36 0.28 3.47
CA LEU A 97 -14.61 -1.15 3.35
C LEU A 97 -13.42 -1.81 2.65
N ILE A 98 -12.80 -2.78 3.32
CA ILE A 98 -11.70 -3.58 2.82
C ILE A 98 -12.04 -5.06 2.95
N THR A 99 -11.48 -5.90 2.09
CA THR A 99 -11.73 -7.35 2.08
C THR A 99 -10.42 -8.13 2.03
N SER A 100 -10.48 -9.47 2.12
CA SER A 100 -9.29 -10.31 1.92
C SER A 100 -8.68 -10.02 0.55
N GLY A 101 -7.36 -9.78 0.46
CA GLY A 101 -6.71 -9.30 -0.77
C GLY A 101 -6.24 -7.84 -0.67
N SER A 102 -6.79 -7.07 0.27
CA SER A 102 -6.38 -5.70 0.58
C SER A 102 -5.08 -5.60 1.42
N SER A 103 -4.44 -6.72 1.77
CA SER A 103 -3.23 -6.72 2.60
C SER A 103 -2.10 -5.90 1.96
N GLY A 104 -1.47 -5.02 2.75
CA GLY A 104 -0.39 -4.13 2.28
C GLY A 104 -0.85 -2.89 1.50
N SER A 105 -2.16 -2.65 1.41
CA SER A 105 -2.69 -1.50 0.69
C SER A 105 -2.43 -0.19 1.43
N PRO A 106 -1.88 0.83 0.76
CA PRO A 106 -1.52 2.07 1.42
C PRO A 106 -2.78 2.88 1.75
N PRO A 107 -2.99 3.28 3.02
CA PRO A 107 -3.93 4.33 3.33
C PRO A 107 -3.41 5.67 2.79
N LEU A 108 -4.25 6.38 2.02
CA LEU A 108 -3.95 7.67 1.37
C LEU A 108 -4.82 8.81 1.90
#